data_AF-A0A7R9MRZ6-F1
#
_entry.id   AF-A0A7R9MRZ6-F1
#
_cell.length_a   1.000
_cell.length_b   1.000
_cell.length_c   1.000
_cell.angle_alpha   90.00
_cell.angle_beta   90.00
_cell.angle_gamma   90.00
#
_symmetry.space_group_name_H-M   'P 1'
#
loop_
_entity.id
_entity.type
_entity.pdbx_description
1 polymer ?
#
loop_
_entity_poly.entity_id
_entity_poly.type
_entity_poly.pdbx_seq_one_letter_code
_entity_poly.pdbx_strand_id
1 'polypeptide(L)'
;VLSANLHGGALVANYPYDESRDGSATSYTASPDDSTFKHLANVYALAHKTMSTGKGVRCENDDDFTKQGGITNGAAWYSVSGGMQDFNYLGSNDFEITLELGCDKYPPEHLLPIEWDNNREALITYIRQSHLGIKGMVRNARTGEPIAGASVKVKNITDGVNKMINHDIFSVKNGEYWRLLTSGTYEVLAAKDGYEPDAKTVVVRNDKPEAMRVDFNLKPAEEVLDPQVMASNDYFGYKSIPDNIDLNNPE
;
A
#
# COMPACT_ATOMS: atom_id res chain seq x y z
N VAL A 1 1.41 8.16 0.00
CA VAL A 1 2.51 7.52 0.75
C VAL A 1 3.03 6.45 -0.18
N LEU A 2 4.27 6.62 -0.65
CA LEU A 2 4.97 5.76 -1.59
C LEU A 2 6.43 5.76 -1.14
N SER A 3 7.07 4.60 -1.12
CA SER A 3 8.47 4.45 -0.73
C SER A 3 9.18 3.48 -1.66
N ALA A 4 10.51 3.58 -1.68
CA ALA A 4 11.35 2.51 -2.21
C ALA A 4 12.61 2.41 -1.34
N ASN A 5 12.98 1.19 -0.97
CA ASN A 5 14.27 0.90 -0.33
C ASN A 5 15.26 0.41 -1.40
N LEU A 6 16.54 0.75 -1.25
CA LEU A 6 17.56 0.53 -2.29
C LEU A 6 18.56 -0.53 -1.82
N HIS A 7 18.77 -1.54 -2.66
CA HIS A 7 19.62 -2.69 -2.42
C HIS A 7 20.58 -2.92 -3.58
N GLY A 8 21.54 -3.83 -3.38
CA GLY A 8 22.43 -4.31 -4.42
C GLY A 8 22.71 -5.80 -4.23
N GLY A 9 23.09 -6.45 -5.32
CA GLY A 9 23.27 -7.90 -5.41
C GLY A 9 22.54 -8.49 -6.60
N ALA A 10 21.47 -7.84 -7.05
CA ALA A 10 20.72 -8.17 -8.27
C ALA A 10 20.39 -6.90 -9.07
N LEU A 11 19.70 -7.06 -10.21
CA LEU A 11 19.14 -5.94 -10.98
C LEU A 11 17.66 -6.19 -11.28
N VAL A 12 16.78 -5.75 -10.37
CA VAL A 12 15.34 -6.03 -10.42
C VAL A 12 14.54 -5.08 -9.51
N ALA A 13 13.32 -4.75 -9.91
CA ALA A 13 12.34 -4.11 -9.02
C ALA A 13 11.48 -5.18 -8.32
N ASN A 14 11.77 -5.43 -7.06
CA ASN A 14 11.08 -6.39 -6.20
C ASN A 14 9.85 -5.75 -5.54
N TYR A 15 8.73 -6.48 -5.50
CA TYR A 15 7.48 -5.97 -4.92
C TYR A 15 6.76 -7.00 -4.02
N PRO A 16 5.89 -6.52 -3.10
CA PRO A 16 5.22 -7.37 -2.11
C PRO A 16 4.39 -8.53 -2.67
N TYR A 17 4.19 -9.60 -1.90
CA TYR A 17 4.86 -9.85 -0.61
C TYR A 17 6.24 -10.50 -0.78
N ASP A 18 7.12 -10.25 0.20
CA ASP A 18 8.44 -10.88 0.33
C ASP A 18 8.35 -12.25 1.03
N GLU A 19 7.39 -12.44 1.94
CA GLU A 19 7.19 -13.72 2.62
C GLU A 19 6.12 -14.59 1.92
N SER A 20 6.45 -15.87 1.70
CA SER A 20 5.51 -16.85 1.14
C SER A 20 4.43 -17.24 2.15
N ARG A 21 3.19 -17.34 1.69
CA ARG A 21 2.04 -17.65 2.58
C ARG A 21 2.05 -19.08 3.12
N ASP A 22 2.65 -19.99 2.37
CA ASP A 22 2.71 -21.43 2.66
C ASP A 22 4.04 -21.86 3.31
N GLY A 23 4.95 -20.91 3.57
CA GLY A 23 6.29 -21.18 4.10
C GLY A 23 7.25 -21.79 3.06
N SER A 24 6.86 -21.87 1.78
CA SER A 24 7.73 -22.33 0.70
C SER A 24 8.93 -21.41 0.52
N ALA A 25 10.09 -21.95 0.14
CA ALA A 25 11.28 -21.14 -0.15
C ALA A 25 11.04 -20.17 -1.34
N THR A 26 10.21 -20.57 -2.30
CA THR A 26 9.84 -19.78 -3.48
C THR A 26 8.37 -20.02 -3.80
N SER A 27 7.51 -19.00 -3.71
CA SER A 27 6.09 -19.09 -4.07
C SER A 27 5.49 -17.70 -4.30
N TYR A 28 4.83 -17.50 -5.43
CA TYR A 28 4.19 -16.22 -5.75
C TYR A 28 3.12 -15.87 -4.71
N THR A 29 3.32 -14.76 -4.01
CA THR A 29 2.43 -14.36 -2.92
C THR A 29 1.86 -12.97 -3.19
N ALA A 30 0.72 -12.95 -3.87
CA ALA A 30 0.03 -11.71 -4.24
C ALA A 30 -0.46 -10.91 -3.02
N SER A 31 -0.20 -9.61 -3.03
CA SER A 31 -0.87 -8.66 -2.13
C SER A 31 -2.28 -8.29 -2.64
N PRO A 32 -3.16 -7.73 -1.80
CA PRO A 32 -4.44 -7.18 -2.26
C PRO A 32 -4.29 -6.15 -3.39
N ASP A 33 -3.21 -5.38 -3.37
CA ASP A 33 -2.84 -4.34 -4.34
C ASP A 33 -1.82 -4.82 -5.41
N ASP A 34 -1.77 -6.12 -5.71
CA ASP A 34 -0.80 -6.72 -6.63
C ASP A 34 -0.68 -6.00 -7.98
N SER A 35 -1.81 -5.57 -8.57
CA SER A 35 -1.81 -4.81 -9.83
C SER A 35 -1.16 -3.43 -9.70
N THR A 36 -1.36 -2.76 -8.56
CA THR A 36 -0.75 -1.46 -8.26
C THR A 36 0.75 -1.64 -8.05
N PHE A 37 1.18 -2.65 -7.29
CA PHE A 37 2.60 -2.93 -7.08
C PHE A 37 3.34 -3.32 -8.37
N LYS A 38 2.74 -4.18 -9.20
CA LYS A 38 3.27 -4.48 -10.53
C LYS A 38 3.42 -3.23 -11.38
N HIS A 39 2.43 -2.33 -11.37
CA HIS A 39 2.54 -1.05 -12.08
C HIS A 39 3.72 -0.22 -11.56
N LEU A 40 3.84 -0.06 -10.24
CA LEU A 40 4.92 0.70 -9.60
C LEU A 40 6.31 0.14 -9.93
N ALA A 41 6.49 -1.18 -9.83
CA ALA A 41 7.73 -1.85 -10.17
C ALA A 41 8.07 -1.72 -11.67
N ASN A 42 7.08 -1.91 -12.55
CA ASN A 42 7.27 -1.77 -14.00
C ASN A 42 7.68 -0.34 -14.37
N VAL A 43 7.09 0.68 -13.76
CA VAL A 43 7.45 2.07 -14.03
C VAL A 43 8.95 2.32 -13.78
N TYR A 44 9.49 1.79 -12.67
CA TYR A 44 10.93 1.89 -12.42
C TYR A 44 11.74 1.09 -13.43
N ALA A 45 11.43 -0.20 -13.59
CA ALA A 45 12.20 -1.13 -14.42
C ALA A 45 12.24 -0.75 -15.90
N LEU A 46 11.15 -0.20 -16.44
CA LEU A 46 11.07 0.28 -17.83
C LEU A 46 11.81 1.60 -18.04
N ALA A 47 11.85 2.48 -17.04
CA ALA A 47 12.57 3.74 -17.10
C ALA A 47 14.07 3.58 -16.81
N HIS A 48 14.47 2.52 -16.11
CA HIS A 48 15.86 2.15 -15.91
C HIS A 48 16.48 1.68 -17.23
N LYS A 49 17.70 2.14 -17.55
CA LYS A 49 18.32 1.88 -18.86
C LYS A 49 18.50 0.39 -19.20
N THR A 50 18.76 -0.44 -18.20
CA THR A 50 19.19 -1.84 -18.41
C THR A 50 18.31 -2.88 -17.72
N MET A 51 17.46 -2.50 -16.75
CA MET A 51 16.78 -3.45 -15.85
C MET A 51 15.76 -4.32 -16.59
N SER A 52 14.97 -3.71 -17.49
CA SER A 52 13.97 -4.41 -18.30
C SER A 52 14.52 -5.05 -19.57
N THR A 53 15.72 -4.67 -20.03
CA THR A 53 16.23 -5.03 -21.36
C THR A 53 17.32 -6.09 -21.37
N GLY A 54 17.95 -6.38 -20.22
CA GLY A 54 19.06 -7.33 -20.13
C GLY A 54 20.32 -6.90 -20.87
N LYS A 55 20.36 -5.68 -21.40
CA LYS A 55 21.55 -5.14 -22.07
C LYS A 55 22.58 -4.78 -21.01
N GLY A 56 23.58 -5.64 -20.87
CA GLY A 56 24.87 -5.26 -20.29
C GLY A 56 25.13 -5.66 -18.83
N VAL A 57 24.15 -6.19 -18.09
CA VAL A 57 24.38 -6.67 -16.72
C VAL A 57 23.47 -7.87 -16.44
N ARG A 58 24.03 -9.09 -16.46
CA ARG A 58 23.41 -10.28 -15.87
C ARG A 58 24.25 -10.66 -14.66
N CYS A 59 23.64 -10.74 -13.50
CA CYS A 59 24.33 -11.23 -12.31
C CYS A 59 24.55 -12.73 -12.49
N GLU A 60 25.77 -13.21 -12.29
CA GLU A 60 26.20 -14.56 -12.70
C GLU A 60 25.42 -15.70 -12.00
N ASN A 61 24.67 -15.40 -10.93
CA ASN A 61 23.96 -16.38 -10.11
C ASN A 61 22.47 -16.05 -9.85
N ASP A 62 21.90 -15.06 -10.54
CA ASP A 62 20.49 -14.69 -10.35
C ASP A 62 19.59 -15.14 -11.51
N ASP A 63 18.29 -15.15 -11.22
CA ASP A 63 17.25 -15.34 -12.21
C ASP A 63 17.32 -14.28 -13.31
N ASP A 64 16.95 -14.69 -14.52
CA ASP A 64 16.84 -13.78 -15.65
C ASP A 64 15.53 -12.97 -15.58
N PHE A 65 15.50 -11.96 -14.71
CA PHE A 65 14.34 -11.08 -14.47
C PHE A 65 13.87 -10.34 -15.72
N THR A 66 14.71 -10.24 -16.74
CA THR A 66 14.37 -9.60 -18.03
C THR A 66 13.22 -10.31 -18.73
N LYS A 67 13.06 -11.62 -18.50
CA LYS A 67 11.94 -12.41 -19.04
C LYS A 67 10.57 -11.97 -18.51
N GLN A 68 10.57 -11.29 -17.37
CA GLN A 68 9.38 -10.72 -16.74
C GLN A 68 9.43 -9.19 -16.66
N GLY A 69 10.26 -8.54 -17.51
CA GLY A 69 10.31 -7.09 -17.63
C GLY A 69 11.17 -6.37 -16.58
N GLY A 70 12.01 -7.10 -15.84
CA GLY A 70 12.89 -6.53 -14.82
C GLY A 70 12.21 -6.28 -13.46
N ILE A 71 11.09 -6.93 -13.19
CA ILE A 71 10.40 -6.89 -11.90
C ILE A 71 10.32 -8.28 -11.29
N THR A 72 10.05 -8.42 -9.99
CA THR A 72 9.72 -9.73 -9.38
C THR A 72 8.82 -9.57 -8.16
N ASN A 73 7.96 -10.55 -7.90
CA ASN A 73 7.35 -10.69 -6.57
C ASN A 73 8.41 -11.28 -5.62
N GLY A 74 8.56 -10.72 -4.42
CA GLY A 74 9.64 -11.12 -3.51
C GLY A 74 9.60 -12.58 -3.13
N ALA A 75 8.47 -13.05 -2.63
CA ALA A 75 8.29 -14.45 -2.27
C ALA A 75 8.45 -15.41 -3.46
N ALA A 76 8.18 -14.97 -4.69
CA ALA A 76 8.41 -15.76 -5.90
C ALA A 76 9.91 -15.90 -6.23
N TRP A 77 10.72 -14.90 -5.91
CA TRP A 77 12.18 -14.96 -6.07
C TRP A 77 12.82 -15.78 -4.95
N TYR A 78 12.65 -15.35 -3.70
CA TYR A 78 12.93 -16.16 -2.51
C TYR A 78 12.20 -15.54 -1.30
N SER A 79 11.65 -16.40 -0.44
CA SER A 79 10.87 -15.97 0.72
C SER A 79 11.76 -15.29 1.78
N VAL A 80 11.39 -14.08 2.19
CA VAL A 80 12.06 -13.29 3.23
C VAL A 80 11.05 -12.82 4.27
N SER A 81 11.19 -13.26 5.51
CA SER A 81 10.37 -12.80 6.63
C SER A 81 11.00 -11.59 7.34
N GLY A 82 10.15 -10.72 7.89
CA GLY A 82 10.58 -9.54 8.66
C GLY A 82 11.18 -8.41 7.82
N GLY A 83 10.98 -8.41 6.50
CA GLY A 83 11.41 -7.35 5.60
C GLY A 83 10.67 -6.02 5.83
N MET A 84 11.38 -4.90 5.64
CA MET A 84 10.82 -3.55 5.79
C MET A 84 9.73 -3.24 4.75
N GLN A 85 9.86 -3.79 3.55
CA GLN A 85 8.91 -3.60 2.45
C GLN A 85 7.49 -4.05 2.85
N ASP A 86 7.35 -5.28 3.32
CA ASP A 86 6.07 -5.84 3.75
C ASP A 86 5.57 -5.16 5.04
N PHE A 87 6.48 -4.80 5.96
CA PHE A 87 6.13 -4.05 7.16
C PHE A 87 5.47 -2.70 6.83
N ASN A 88 6.00 -1.95 5.86
CA ASN A 88 5.43 -0.67 5.45
C ASN A 88 3.98 -0.82 4.96
N TYR A 89 3.71 -1.83 4.13
CA TYR A 89 2.39 -2.07 3.57
C TYR A 89 1.39 -2.64 4.59
N LEU A 90 1.84 -3.50 5.51
CA LEU A 90 0.96 -4.11 6.52
C LEU A 90 0.73 -3.19 7.74
N GLY A 91 1.72 -2.35 8.08
CA GLY A 91 1.71 -1.53 9.27
C GLY A 91 1.33 -0.06 9.05
N SER A 92 1.14 0.37 7.80
CA SER A 92 0.89 1.78 7.48
C SER A 92 0.09 1.97 6.18
N ASN A 93 -0.05 3.23 5.73
CA ASN A 93 -0.63 3.55 4.42
C ASN A 93 0.40 3.47 3.28
N ASP A 94 1.66 3.16 3.57
CA ASP A 94 2.78 3.23 2.63
C ASP A 94 2.86 2.04 1.69
N PHE A 95 3.25 2.32 0.45
CA PHE A 95 3.48 1.31 -0.58
C PHE A 95 4.96 1.33 -0.89
N GLU A 96 5.70 0.38 -0.31
CA GLU A 96 7.14 0.26 -0.54
C GLU A 96 7.44 -0.85 -1.56
N ILE A 97 8.41 -0.60 -2.43
CA ILE A 97 9.08 -1.65 -3.23
C ILE A 97 10.57 -1.69 -2.87
N THR A 98 11.21 -2.82 -3.12
CA THR A 98 12.66 -2.99 -2.97
C THR A 98 13.30 -2.90 -4.35
N LEU A 99 14.29 -2.01 -4.51
CA LEU A 99 14.98 -1.80 -5.78
C LEU A 99 16.41 -2.34 -5.69
N GLU A 100 16.68 -3.43 -6.41
CA GLU A 100 18.02 -3.98 -6.58
C GLU A 100 18.69 -3.28 -7.78
N LEU A 101 19.75 -2.50 -7.50
CA LEU A 101 20.28 -1.52 -8.46
C LEU A 101 21.48 -2.00 -9.29
N GLY A 102 21.97 -3.21 -9.04
CA GLY A 102 23.12 -3.76 -9.75
C GLY A 102 23.75 -4.94 -9.01
N CYS A 103 24.50 -5.77 -9.73
CA CYS A 103 25.12 -6.98 -9.19
C CYS A 103 26.24 -6.66 -8.18
N ASP A 104 27.04 -5.64 -8.47
CA ASP A 104 28.13 -5.22 -7.61
C ASP A 104 27.57 -4.45 -6.42
N LYS A 105 27.51 -5.11 -5.25
CA LYS A 105 27.04 -4.49 -3.99
C LYS A 105 27.84 -3.25 -3.59
N TYR A 106 29.10 -3.19 -4.01
CA TYR A 106 30.01 -2.09 -3.72
C TYR A 106 30.82 -1.77 -4.98
N PRO A 107 30.25 -1.05 -5.96
CA PRO A 107 30.92 -0.79 -7.22
C PRO A 107 32.07 0.21 -7.02
N PRO A 108 33.14 0.13 -7.84
CA PRO A 108 34.21 1.11 -7.81
C PRO A 108 33.70 2.51 -8.23
N GLU A 109 34.33 3.55 -7.68
CA GLU A 109 33.91 4.96 -7.84
C GLU A 109 33.69 5.38 -9.30
N HIS A 110 34.52 4.89 -10.23
CA HIS A 110 34.44 5.25 -11.65
C HIS A 110 33.14 4.77 -12.34
N LEU A 111 32.39 3.82 -11.75
CA LEU A 111 31.10 3.38 -12.25
C LEU A 111 29.93 4.21 -11.69
N LEU A 112 30.11 4.97 -10.60
CA LEU A 112 29.01 5.74 -9.98
C LEU A 112 28.32 6.72 -10.95
N PRO A 113 29.02 7.44 -11.85
CA PRO A 113 28.35 8.28 -12.85
C PRO A 113 27.47 7.47 -13.82
N ILE A 114 27.89 6.25 -14.16
CA ILE A 114 27.13 5.35 -15.04
C ILE A 114 25.88 4.86 -14.32
N GLU A 115 26.00 4.46 -13.04
CA GLU A 115 24.85 4.02 -12.26
C GLU A 115 23.85 5.13 -11.99
N TRP A 116 24.33 6.35 -11.73
CA TRP A 116 23.45 7.51 -11.69
C TRP A 116 22.69 7.69 -13.00
N ASP A 117 23.39 7.63 -14.13
CA ASP A 117 22.79 7.78 -15.45
C ASP A 117 21.83 6.64 -15.82
N ASN A 118 22.01 5.45 -15.26
CA ASN A 118 21.08 4.32 -15.41
C ASN A 118 19.79 4.53 -14.63
N ASN A 119 19.88 5.12 -13.44
CA ASN A 119 18.78 5.24 -12.47
C ASN A 119 18.05 6.58 -12.49
N ARG A 120 18.68 7.67 -12.95
CA ARG A 120 18.14 9.04 -12.81
C ARG A 120 16.70 9.18 -13.28
N GLU A 121 16.41 8.76 -14.50
CA GLU A 121 15.05 8.89 -15.05
C GLU A 121 14.06 7.94 -14.35
N ALA A 122 14.52 6.76 -13.94
CA ALA A 122 13.70 5.80 -13.19
C ALA A 122 13.29 6.35 -11.83
N LEU A 123 14.22 6.91 -11.06
CA LEU A 123 13.97 7.52 -9.76
C LEU A 123 12.97 8.67 -9.86
N ILE A 124 13.16 9.58 -10.83
CA ILE A 124 12.23 10.71 -11.02
C ILE A 124 10.85 10.23 -11.46
N THR A 125 10.79 9.25 -12.36
CA THR A 125 9.51 8.69 -12.83
C THR A 125 8.77 7.95 -11.72
N TYR A 126 9.51 7.26 -10.85
CA TYR A 126 8.98 6.57 -9.69
C TYR A 126 8.42 7.52 -8.64
N ILE A 127 9.15 8.60 -8.29
CA ILE A 127 8.67 9.64 -7.37
C ILE A 127 7.33 10.22 -7.86
N ARG A 128 7.18 10.46 -9.17
CA ARG A 128 5.91 10.94 -9.74
C ARG A 128 4.74 9.97 -9.51
N GLN A 129 5.00 8.67 -9.29
CA GLN A 129 3.93 7.72 -8.99
C GLN A 129 3.28 7.96 -7.62
N SER A 130 3.86 8.80 -6.75
CA SER A 130 3.19 9.24 -5.51
C SER A 130 1.88 10.00 -5.79
N HIS A 131 1.66 10.40 -7.04
CA HIS A 131 0.49 11.10 -7.52
C HIS A 131 -0.49 10.21 -8.31
N LEU A 132 -0.36 8.88 -8.27
CA LEU A 132 -1.35 7.98 -8.86
C LEU A 132 -2.65 7.91 -8.04
N GLY A 133 -3.72 7.45 -8.70
CA GLY A 133 -4.95 7.06 -8.04
C GLY A 133 -5.79 8.25 -7.60
N ILE A 134 -6.21 8.23 -6.33
CA ILE A 134 -7.07 9.26 -5.75
C ILE A 134 -6.44 9.87 -4.50
N LYS A 135 -6.79 11.13 -4.24
CA LYS A 135 -6.49 11.84 -2.99
C LYS A 135 -7.69 12.65 -2.56
N GLY A 136 -7.75 13.08 -1.32
CA GLY A 136 -8.81 13.99 -0.89
C GLY A 136 -8.86 14.18 0.60
N MET A 137 -9.99 14.71 1.06
CA MET A 137 -10.25 14.95 2.47
C MET A 137 -11.52 14.26 2.95
N VAL A 138 -11.46 13.72 4.16
CA VAL A 138 -12.63 13.26 4.92
C VAL A 138 -12.99 14.30 5.96
N ARG A 139 -14.23 14.79 5.93
CA ARG A 139 -14.72 15.88 6.79
C ARG A 139 -16.06 15.53 7.43
N ASN A 140 -16.34 16.15 8.56
CA ASN A 140 -17.65 16.14 9.18
C ASN A 140 -18.60 17.02 8.34
N ALA A 141 -19.70 16.45 7.84
CA ALA A 141 -20.64 17.14 6.97
C ALA A 141 -21.36 18.31 7.65
N ARG A 142 -21.47 18.32 8.98
CA ARG A 142 -22.14 19.38 9.76
C ARG A 142 -21.19 20.52 10.12
N THR A 143 -19.99 20.20 10.60
CA THR A 143 -19.03 21.22 11.11
C THR A 143 -18.00 21.64 10.07
N GLY A 144 -17.77 20.85 9.03
CA GLY A 144 -16.70 21.04 8.05
C GLY A 144 -15.31 20.66 8.57
N GLU A 145 -15.19 20.25 9.82
CA GLU A 145 -13.93 19.87 10.45
C GLU A 145 -13.35 18.59 9.84
N PRO A 146 -12.02 18.45 9.77
CA PRO A 146 -11.39 17.24 9.28
C PRO A 146 -11.62 16.05 10.22
N ILE A 147 -11.79 14.86 9.65
CA ILE A 147 -11.92 13.61 10.40
C ILE A 147 -10.63 12.80 10.24
N ALA A 148 -9.88 12.66 11.32
CA ALA A 148 -8.69 11.81 11.35
C ALA A 148 -9.03 10.33 11.55
N GLY A 149 -8.25 9.45 10.93
CA GLY A 149 -8.36 8.00 11.09
C GLY A 149 -9.69 7.44 10.57
N ALA A 150 -10.34 8.10 9.61
CA ALA A 150 -11.40 7.49 8.81
C ALA A 150 -10.78 6.52 7.80
N SER A 151 -11.34 5.32 7.70
CA SER A 151 -10.95 4.32 6.71
C SER A 151 -11.46 4.71 5.33
N VAL A 152 -10.63 4.48 4.31
CA VAL A 152 -11.02 4.58 2.89
C VAL A 152 -10.82 3.21 2.26
N LYS A 153 -11.93 2.52 2.01
CA LYS A 153 -11.99 1.18 1.45
C LYS A 153 -12.24 1.25 -0.05
N VAL A 154 -11.69 0.30 -0.80
CA VAL A 154 -11.80 0.28 -2.26
C VAL A 154 -12.30 -1.06 -2.77
N LYS A 155 -13.27 -1.01 -3.68
CA LYS A 155 -13.73 -2.13 -4.48
C LYS A 155 -13.40 -1.87 -5.94
N ASN A 156 -12.66 -2.77 -6.56
CA ASN A 156 -12.38 -2.71 -7.98
C ASN A 156 -13.60 -3.24 -8.76
N ILE A 157 -14.17 -2.36 -9.58
CA ILE A 157 -15.29 -2.67 -10.49
C ILE A 157 -14.94 -2.45 -11.97
N THR A 158 -13.65 -2.36 -12.28
CA THR A 158 -13.12 -2.14 -13.64
C THR A 158 -13.49 -3.30 -14.55
N ASP A 159 -14.01 -3.02 -15.74
CA ASP A 159 -14.29 -4.02 -16.79
C ASP A 159 -15.08 -5.25 -16.32
N GLY A 160 -16.03 -5.07 -15.40
CA GLY A 160 -16.87 -6.14 -14.87
C GLY A 160 -16.22 -6.98 -13.77
N VAL A 161 -14.99 -6.66 -13.34
CA VAL A 161 -14.44 -7.14 -12.08
C VAL A 161 -15.36 -6.70 -10.94
N ASN A 162 -15.39 -7.45 -9.84
CA ASN A 162 -16.17 -7.10 -8.65
C ASN A 162 -15.45 -7.60 -7.39
N LYS A 163 -14.30 -7.00 -7.08
CA LYS A 163 -13.38 -7.51 -6.06
C LYS A 163 -13.03 -6.42 -5.05
N MET A 164 -13.20 -6.72 -3.76
CA MET A 164 -12.68 -5.87 -2.69
C MET A 164 -11.15 -5.90 -2.70
N ILE A 165 -10.53 -4.73 -2.62
CA ILE A 165 -9.11 -4.62 -2.33
C ILE A 165 -8.99 -4.64 -0.80
N ASN A 166 -8.62 -5.79 -0.25
CA ASN A 166 -8.55 -6.03 1.19
C ASN A 166 -7.32 -5.38 1.85
N HIS A 167 -7.17 -4.07 1.64
CA HIS A 167 -6.17 -3.22 2.24
C HIS A 167 -6.72 -1.80 2.27
N ASP A 168 -7.19 -1.39 3.44
CA ASP A 168 -7.73 -0.05 3.64
C ASP A 168 -6.59 0.93 3.93
N ILE A 169 -6.77 2.18 3.52
CA ILE A 169 -5.94 3.28 4.04
C ILE A 169 -6.73 4.09 5.06
N PHE A 170 -6.03 4.93 5.81
CA PHE A 170 -6.63 5.82 6.79
C PHE A 170 -6.27 7.27 6.52
N SER A 171 -7.25 8.16 6.68
CA SER A 171 -7.00 9.61 6.67
C SER A 171 -6.10 10.02 7.84
N VAL A 172 -5.21 10.98 7.58
CA VAL A 172 -4.26 11.49 8.58
C VAL A 172 -4.89 12.58 9.45
N LYS A 173 -4.10 13.22 10.33
CA LYS A 173 -4.55 14.20 11.33
C LYS A 173 -5.46 15.30 10.77
N ASN A 174 -5.19 15.76 9.54
CA ASN A 174 -5.97 16.83 8.89
C ASN A 174 -7.09 16.29 8.00
N GLY A 175 -7.45 15.01 8.11
CA GLY A 175 -8.48 14.35 7.29
C GLY A 175 -8.05 14.03 5.87
N GLU A 176 -6.81 14.35 5.49
CA GLU A 176 -6.26 14.07 4.16
C GLU A 176 -6.01 12.58 3.99
N TYR A 177 -6.15 12.09 2.77
CA TYR A 177 -5.81 10.72 2.42
C TYR A 177 -5.26 10.64 0.99
N TRP A 178 -4.50 9.59 0.71
CA TRP A 178 -3.98 9.25 -0.61
C TRP A 178 -4.06 7.75 -0.84
N ARG A 179 -4.76 7.33 -1.88
CA ARG A 179 -4.94 5.93 -2.25
C ARG A 179 -4.40 5.70 -3.66
N LEU A 180 -3.25 5.02 -3.74
CA LEU A 180 -2.67 4.62 -5.01
C LEU A 180 -3.57 3.57 -5.67
N LEU A 181 -3.93 3.82 -6.93
CA LEU A 181 -4.75 2.94 -7.75
C LEU A 181 -4.26 3.03 -9.19
N THR A 182 -4.29 1.92 -9.90
CA THR A 182 -4.16 1.92 -11.36
C THR A 182 -5.36 2.60 -12.01
N SER A 183 -5.27 2.94 -13.30
CA SER A 183 -6.43 3.43 -14.04
C SER A 183 -7.53 2.36 -14.06
N GLY A 184 -8.77 2.78 -13.83
CA GLY A 184 -9.89 1.84 -13.68
C GLY A 184 -11.13 2.50 -13.06
N THR A 185 -12.16 1.71 -12.85
CA THR A 185 -13.39 2.13 -12.18
C THR A 185 -13.49 1.46 -10.82
N TYR A 186 -13.74 2.26 -9.78
CA TYR A 186 -13.73 1.82 -8.40
C TYR A 186 -14.96 2.35 -7.66
N GLU A 187 -15.47 1.56 -6.72
CA GLU A 187 -16.35 2.04 -5.66
C GLU A 187 -15.50 2.29 -4.42
N VAL A 188 -15.54 3.51 -3.90
CA VAL A 188 -14.71 3.97 -2.79
C VAL A 188 -15.60 4.37 -1.64
N LEU A 189 -15.36 3.79 -0.48
CA LEU A 189 -16.16 3.99 0.73
C LEU A 189 -15.29 4.65 1.81
N ALA A 190 -15.73 5.79 2.33
CA ALA A 190 -15.16 6.38 3.53
C ALA A 190 -16.03 6.08 4.75
N ALA A 191 -15.41 5.61 5.83
CA ALA A 191 -16.12 5.24 7.06
C ALA A 191 -15.32 5.59 8.32
N LYS A 192 -16.03 6.01 9.37
CA LYS A 192 -15.50 6.30 10.71
C LYS A 192 -16.58 6.02 11.76
N ASP A 193 -16.19 5.45 12.89
CA ASP A 193 -17.10 5.23 14.01
C ASP A 193 -17.75 6.54 14.46
N GLY A 194 -19.06 6.50 14.73
CA GLY A 194 -19.87 7.68 15.03
C GLY A 194 -20.34 8.47 13.81
N TYR A 195 -20.04 8.00 12.59
CA TYR A 195 -20.50 8.61 11.35
C TYR A 195 -21.19 7.61 10.43
N GLU A 196 -22.17 8.09 9.65
CA GLU A 196 -22.69 7.37 8.50
C GLU A 196 -21.60 7.31 7.40
N PRO A 197 -21.37 6.13 6.79
CA PRO A 197 -20.39 6.01 5.73
C PRO A 197 -20.87 6.67 4.42
N ASP A 198 -19.93 7.17 3.62
CA ASP A 198 -20.19 7.78 2.31
C ASP A 198 -19.45 6.99 1.21
N ALA A 199 -20.14 6.69 0.12
CA ALA A 199 -19.66 5.84 -0.96
C ALA A 199 -19.73 6.56 -2.30
N LYS A 200 -18.68 6.43 -3.12
CA LYS A 200 -18.58 7.08 -4.44
C LYS A 200 -18.01 6.13 -5.47
N THR A 201 -18.65 6.10 -6.64
CA THR A 201 -18.06 5.48 -7.83
C THR A 201 -17.16 6.48 -8.54
N VAL A 202 -15.90 6.10 -8.75
CA VAL A 202 -14.87 6.96 -9.34
C VAL A 202 -14.21 6.26 -10.52
N VAL A 203 -13.90 7.04 -11.57
CA VAL A 203 -13.13 6.58 -12.72
C VAL A 203 -11.75 7.20 -12.63
N VAL A 204 -10.78 6.41 -12.17
CA VAL A 204 -9.39 6.81 -12.02
C VAL A 204 -8.73 6.84 -13.39
N ARG A 205 -8.15 7.99 -13.75
CA ARG A 205 -7.30 8.16 -14.92
C ARG A 205 -5.97 8.72 -14.47
N ASN A 206 -4.91 7.93 -14.65
CA ASN A 206 -3.54 8.31 -14.31
C ASN A 206 -2.84 9.04 -15.47
N ASP A 207 -3.59 9.82 -16.26
CA ASP A 207 -3.10 10.61 -17.40
C ASP A 207 -2.70 12.05 -17.00
N LYS A 208 -2.94 12.43 -15.74
CA LYS A 208 -2.64 13.74 -15.17
C LYS A 208 -1.46 13.67 -14.20
N PRO A 209 -0.76 14.80 -13.97
CA PRO A 209 0.38 14.85 -13.05
C PRO A 209 -0.02 14.74 -11.56
N GLU A 210 -1.31 14.77 -11.25
CA GLU A 210 -1.83 14.70 -9.89
C GLU A 210 -2.95 13.67 -9.75
N ALA A 211 -3.02 13.04 -8.58
CA ALA A 211 -4.10 12.11 -8.23
C ALA A 211 -5.47 12.80 -8.28
N MET A 212 -6.49 12.06 -8.70
CA MET A 212 -7.85 12.58 -8.80
C MET A 212 -8.38 12.95 -7.41
N ARG A 213 -8.89 14.18 -7.26
CA ARG A 213 -9.46 14.64 -5.99
C ARG A 213 -10.85 14.04 -5.76
N VAL A 214 -11.04 13.38 -4.62
CA VAL A 214 -12.31 12.79 -4.18
C VAL A 214 -12.47 13.11 -2.69
N ASP A 215 -13.34 14.06 -2.35
CA ASP A 215 -13.58 14.42 -0.95
C ASP A 215 -14.80 13.69 -0.40
N PHE A 216 -14.81 13.32 0.89
CA PHE A 216 -15.93 12.67 1.58
C PHE A 216 -16.43 13.56 2.73
N ASN A 217 -17.74 13.68 2.85
CA ASN A 217 -18.38 14.45 3.92
C ASN A 217 -19.28 13.51 4.72
N LEU A 218 -18.75 12.98 5.82
CA LEU A 218 -19.47 12.00 6.64
C LEU A 218 -20.43 12.71 7.57
N LYS A 219 -21.69 12.25 7.59
CA LYS A 219 -22.69 12.77 8.53
C LYS A 219 -22.51 12.08 9.88
N PRO A 220 -22.52 12.80 11.01
CA PRO A 220 -22.60 12.16 12.31
C PRO A 220 -23.80 11.23 12.36
N ALA A 221 -23.60 9.99 12.79
CA ALA A 221 -24.70 9.07 13.02
C ALA A 221 -25.61 9.69 14.10
N GLU A 222 -26.92 9.64 13.89
CA GLU A 222 -27.85 10.06 14.95
C GLU A 222 -27.65 9.12 16.14
N GLU A 223 -27.46 9.68 17.34
CA GLU A 223 -27.58 8.89 18.56
C GLU A 223 -29.00 8.32 18.56
N VAL A 224 -29.12 7.00 18.45
CA VAL A 224 -30.36 6.33 18.79
C VAL A 224 -30.49 6.42 20.31
N LEU A 225 -30.98 7.56 20.78
CA LEU A 225 -31.53 7.69 22.12
C LEU A 225 -32.82 6.87 22.12
N ASP A 226 -32.71 5.56 22.29
CA ASP A 226 -33.89 4.73 22.54
C ASP A 226 -34.49 5.16 23.88
N PRO A 227 -35.71 5.74 23.89
CA PRO A 227 -36.36 6.14 25.13
C PRO A 227 -36.60 4.95 26.07
N GLN A 228 -36.61 3.71 25.57
CA GLN A 228 -36.74 2.50 26.38
C GLN A 228 -35.45 2.16 27.13
N VAL A 229 -34.27 2.47 26.58
CA VAL A 229 -32.96 2.24 27.22
C VAL A 229 -32.67 3.33 28.26
N MET A 230 -33.11 4.57 28.01
CA MET A 230 -32.98 5.69 28.97
C MET A 230 -33.99 5.60 30.13
N ALA A 231 -35.07 4.83 29.97
CA ALA A 231 -36.07 4.59 31.02
C ALA A 231 -35.71 3.40 31.93
N SER A 232 -34.82 2.50 31.50
CA SER A 232 -34.29 1.42 32.33
C SER A 232 -33.00 1.88 33.02
N ASN A 233 -33.16 2.66 34.09
CA ASN A 233 -32.07 3.01 35.00
C ASN A 233 -31.69 1.82 35.91
N ASP A 234 -31.49 0.65 35.30
CA ASP A 234 -31.02 -0.58 35.94
C ASP A 234 -30.29 -1.42 34.88
N TYR A 235 -29.01 -1.14 34.65
CA TYR A 235 -28.02 -2.21 34.46
C TYR A 235 -26.61 -1.66 34.71
N PHE A 236 -26.16 -1.78 35.96
CA PHE A 236 -24.74 -1.97 36.22
C PHE A 236 -24.30 -3.25 35.51
N GLY A 237 -23.52 -3.09 34.44
CA GLY A 237 -22.97 -4.19 33.65
C GLY A 237 -21.51 -4.01 33.26
N TYR A 238 -20.77 -3.11 33.92
CA TYR A 238 -19.31 -3.24 33.95
C TYR A 238 -18.99 -4.50 34.75
N LYS A 239 -18.63 -5.60 34.07
CA LYS A 239 -17.78 -6.60 34.69
C LYS A 239 -16.44 -5.92 34.96
N SER A 240 -16.28 -5.42 36.17
CA SER A 240 -14.98 -5.19 36.78
C SER A 240 -14.16 -6.47 36.61
N ILE A 241 -12.98 -6.33 36.01
CA ILE A 241 -11.92 -7.32 36.03
C ILE A 241 -11.65 -7.63 37.52
N PRO A 242 -11.67 -8.90 37.97
CA PRO A 242 -11.25 -9.19 39.33
C PRO A 242 -9.74 -8.99 39.45
N ASP A 243 -9.33 -8.03 40.28
CA ASP A 243 -7.97 -7.94 40.81
C ASP A 243 -7.71 -9.15 41.71
N ASN A 244 -7.30 -10.27 41.11
CA ASN A 244 -6.49 -11.32 41.72
C ASN A 244 -6.17 -12.40 40.67
N ILE A 245 -5.09 -12.18 39.93
CA ILE A 245 -4.33 -13.27 39.31
C ILE A 245 -3.10 -13.45 40.20
N ASP A 246 -3.10 -14.53 40.98
CA ASP A 246 -1.91 -15.02 41.66
C ASP A 246 -0.95 -15.59 40.59
N LEU A 247 0.23 -14.99 40.46
CA LEU A 247 1.23 -15.30 39.43
C LEU A 247 2.11 -16.52 39.78
N ASN A 248 1.75 -17.35 40.76
CA ASN A 248 2.61 -18.43 41.27
C ASN A 248 2.03 -19.86 41.22
N ASN A 249 1.26 -20.24 40.19
CA ASN A 249 1.07 -21.67 39.94
C ASN A 249 0.80 -22.03 38.46
N PRO A 250 1.68 -22.82 37.80
CA PRO A 250 1.47 -23.29 36.45
C PRO A 250 0.81 -24.67 36.43
N GLU A 251 -0.33 -24.78 35.74
CA GLU A 251 -0.77 -25.99 35.04
C GLU A 251 -1.13 -25.64 33.60
#